data_AF-A0A534U3B8-F1
#
_entry.id   AF-A0A534U3B8-F1
#
_cell.length_a   1.000
_cell.length_b   1.000
_cell.length_c   1.000
_cell.angle_alpha   90.00
_cell.angle_beta   90.00
_cell.angle_gamma   90.00
#
_symmetry.space_group_name_H-M   'P 1'
#
loop_
_entity.id
_entity.type
_entity.pdbx_description
1 polymer ?
#
loop_
_entity_poly.entity_id
_entity_poly.type
_entity_poly.pdbx_seq_one_letter_code
_entity_poly.pdbx_strand_id
1 'polypeptide(L)'
;MCAKKGYLHVIVTLEQFELLSGENDLATYEFNTRVAKHHFCLHCGIHSFYVPRSDPDKIDVNVRCLDGVDVDTLHVTRFDGRHWEESMAGHVPWR
;
A
#
# COMPACT_ATOMS: atom_id res chain seq x y z
N MET A 1 11.65 0.90 3.29
CA MET A 1 10.79 1.36 2.17
C MET A 1 9.55 2.08 2.70
N CYS A 2 8.59 1.39 3.31
CA CYS A 2 7.28 1.95 3.70
C CYS A 2 7.39 3.18 4.61
N ALA A 3 8.25 3.14 5.64
CA ALA A 3 8.48 4.29 6.52
C ALA A 3 8.98 5.56 5.78
N LYS A 4 9.76 5.41 4.71
CA LYS A 4 10.24 6.55 3.91
C LYS A 4 9.13 7.15 3.03
N LYS A 5 8.13 6.35 2.65
CA LYS A 5 6.98 6.79 1.84
C LYS A 5 5.86 7.45 2.64
N GLY A 6 5.83 7.26 3.96
CA GLY A 6 4.77 7.80 4.83
C GLY A 6 3.38 7.24 4.52
N TYR A 7 3.33 6.03 3.96
CA TYR A 7 2.11 5.36 3.49
C TYR A 7 1.16 5.09 4.66
N LEU A 8 -0.14 5.37 4.48
CA LEU A 8 -1.19 4.97 5.40
C LEU A 8 -2.06 3.91 4.71
N HIS A 9 -1.90 2.67 5.15
CA HIS A 9 -2.32 1.48 4.43
C HIS A 9 -3.79 1.13 4.65
N VAL A 10 -4.53 0.87 3.57
CA VAL A 10 -5.85 0.21 3.58
C VAL A 10 -5.86 -0.84 2.47
N ILE A 11 -5.97 -2.11 2.86
CA ILE A 11 -5.99 -3.25 1.95
C ILE A 11 -7.43 -3.55 1.55
N VAL A 12 -7.69 -3.61 0.24
CA VAL A 12 -8.99 -3.91 -0.37
C VAL A 12 -8.87 -5.07 -1.34
N THR A 13 -9.97 -5.78 -1.59
CA THR A 13 -9.99 -6.85 -2.60
C THR A 13 -9.98 -6.26 -4.02
N LEU A 14 -9.67 -7.08 -5.02
CA LEU A 14 -9.65 -6.63 -6.42
C LEU A 14 -11.03 -6.15 -6.89
N GLU A 15 -12.12 -6.72 -6.37
CA GLU A 15 -13.48 -6.32 -6.71
C GLU A 15 -13.86 -4.94 -6.14
N GLN A 16 -13.11 -4.44 -5.15
CA GLN A 16 -13.31 -3.13 -4.53
C GLN A 16 -12.41 -2.04 -5.10
N PHE A 17 -11.59 -2.36 -6.11
CA PHE A 17 -10.64 -1.43 -6.72
C PHE A 17 -10.81 -1.39 -8.24
N GLU A 18 -10.89 -0.18 -8.78
CA GLU A 18 -10.88 0.07 -10.22
C GLU A 18 -9.88 1.19 -10.54
N LEU A 19 -8.93 0.91 -11.44
CA LEU A 19 -8.03 1.94 -11.96
C LEU A 19 -8.73 2.70 -13.09
N LEU A 20 -9.27 3.88 -12.77
CA LEU A 20 -10.04 4.67 -13.73
C LEU A 20 -9.18 5.27 -14.86
N SER A 21 -7.93 5.64 -14.58
CA SER A 21 -7.03 6.25 -15.56
C SER A 21 -5.56 6.21 -15.12
N GLY A 22 -4.65 6.58 -16.03
CA GLY A 22 -3.24 6.80 -15.73
C GLY A 22 -2.38 5.52 -15.70
N GLU A 23 -2.90 4.37 -16.14
CA GLU A 23 -2.16 3.10 -16.16
C GLU A 23 -0.80 3.20 -16.87
N ASN A 24 -0.77 3.88 -18.04
CA ASN A 24 0.45 4.07 -18.82
C ASN A 24 1.44 5.05 -18.17
N ASP A 25 1.01 5.81 -17.18
CA ASP A 25 1.83 6.79 -16.46
C ASP A 25 2.34 6.24 -15.12
N LEU A 26 2.08 4.95 -14.82
CA LEU A 26 2.57 4.28 -13.63
C LEU A 26 3.92 3.60 -13.90
N ALA A 27 4.86 3.82 -12.99
CA ALA A 27 6.04 2.98 -12.85
C ALA A 27 5.88 2.02 -11.67
N THR A 28 6.57 0.89 -11.76
CA THR A 28 6.60 -0.13 -10.71
C THR A 28 8.01 -0.30 -10.19
N TYR A 29 8.17 -0.14 -8.87
CA TYR A 29 9.40 -0.48 -8.19
C TYR A 29 9.25 -1.78 -7.39
N GLU A 30 10.20 -2.68 -7.55
CA GLU A 30 10.26 -3.96 -6.85
C GLU A 30 11.60 -4.06 -6.11
N PHE A 31 11.59 -4.67 -4.93
CA PHE A 31 12.82 -4.96 -4.19
C PHE A 31 12.64 -6.22 -3.34
N ASN A 32 13.75 -6.70 -2.76
CA ASN A 32 13.79 -7.89 -1.90
C ASN A 32 13.19 -9.12 -2.62
N THR A 33 12.07 -9.66 -2.12
CA THR A 33 11.40 -10.84 -2.71
C THR A 33 10.72 -10.55 -4.05
N ARG A 34 10.60 -9.28 -4.44
CA ARG A 34 9.94 -8.82 -5.68
C ARG A 34 8.45 -9.19 -5.78
N VAL A 35 7.85 -9.61 -4.66
CA VAL A 35 6.41 -9.91 -4.57
C VAL A 35 5.60 -8.62 -4.57
N ALA A 36 5.96 -7.67 -3.70
CA ALA A 36 5.30 -6.37 -3.67
C ALA A 36 5.60 -5.58 -4.94
N LYS A 37 4.55 -5.01 -5.56
CA LYS A 37 4.64 -4.18 -6.77
C LYS A 37 4.32 -2.75 -6.39
N HIS A 38 5.34 -1.95 -6.08
CA HIS A 38 5.13 -0.56 -5.65
C HIS A 38 4.89 0.37 -6.84
N HIS A 39 3.62 0.59 -7.17
CA HIS A 39 3.20 1.51 -8.23
C HIS A 39 3.33 2.98 -7.78
N PHE A 40 3.73 3.86 -8.70
CA PHE A 40 3.73 5.31 -8.53
C PHE A 40 3.59 6.04 -9.86
N CYS A 41 3.04 7.25 -9.81
CA CYS A 41 2.98 8.13 -10.98
C CYS A 41 4.39 8.60 -11.38
N LEU A 42 4.74 8.40 -12.65
CA LEU A 42 6.00 8.84 -13.25
C LEU A 42 6.20 10.36 -13.22
N HIS A 43 5.10 11.12 -13.23
CA HIS A 43 5.13 12.58 -13.35
C HIS A 43 5.29 13.27 -12.00
N CYS A 44 4.59 12.81 -10.95
CA CYS A 44 4.58 13.45 -9.64
C CYS A 44 5.19 12.60 -8.51
N GLY A 45 5.52 11.32 -8.75
CA GLY A 45 6.13 10.42 -7.78
C GLY A 45 5.19 9.88 -6.70
N ILE A 46 3.90 10.20 -6.73
CA ILE A 46 2.93 9.76 -5.73
C ILE A 46 2.63 8.27 -5.88
N HIS A 47 2.62 7.56 -4.75
CA HIS A 47 2.18 6.17 -4.62
C HIS A 47 0.74 6.11 -4.09
N SER A 48 -0.26 6.16 -4.97
CA SER A 48 -1.69 6.12 -4.59
C SER A 48 -2.16 4.72 -4.19
N PHE A 49 -1.60 3.67 -4.80
CA PHE A 49 -1.86 2.28 -4.48
C PHE A 49 -0.64 1.42 -4.78
N TYR A 50 -0.61 0.18 -4.29
CA TYR A 50 0.34 -0.83 -4.70
C TYR A 50 -0.17 -2.26 -4.43
N VAL A 51 0.52 -3.28 -4.96
CA VAL A 51 0.26 -4.68 -4.59
C VAL A 51 1.18 -5.05 -3.41
N PRO A 52 0.65 -5.38 -2.23
CA PRO A 52 1.46 -5.68 -1.05
C PRO A 52 2.07 -7.08 -1.05
N ARG A 53 3.18 -7.25 -0.33
CA ARG A 53 3.82 -8.58 -0.14
C ARG A 53 2.93 -9.54 0.66
N SER A 54 2.20 -9.02 1.64
CA SER A 54 1.38 -9.81 2.57
C SER A 54 0.15 -10.42 1.93
N ASP A 55 -0.39 -9.74 0.91
CA ASP A 55 -1.64 -10.06 0.23
C ASP A 55 -1.45 -9.80 -1.27
N PRO A 56 -0.70 -10.66 -1.99
CA PRO A 56 -0.30 -10.42 -3.39
C PRO A 56 -1.46 -10.41 -4.40
N ASP A 57 -2.64 -10.83 -3.95
CA ASP A 57 -3.91 -10.88 -4.66
C ASP A 57 -4.83 -9.69 -4.32
N LYS A 58 -4.34 -8.69 -3.59
CA LYS A 58 -5.10 -7.51 -3.15
C LYS A 58 -4.41 -6.21 -3.53
N ILE A 59 -5.12 -5.09 -3.33
CA ILE A 59 -4.59 -3.74 -3.52
C ILE A 59 -4.50 -3.04 -2.18
N ASP A 60 -3.37 -2.39 -1.92
CA ASP A 60 -3.15 -1.55 -0.75
C ASP A 60 -3.16 -0.09 -1.20
N VAL A 61 -4.16 0.66 -0.74
CA VAL A 61 -4.42 2.05 -1.09
C VAL A 61 -3.81 2.97 -0.04
N ASN A 62 -3.16 4.04 -0.49
CA ASN A 62 -2.69 5.09 0.41
C ASN A 62 -3.87 6.00 0.77
N VAL A 63 -4.36 5.91 2.00
CA VAL A 63 -5.49 6.73 2.46
C VAL A 63 -5.22 8.23 2.34
N ARG A 64 -3.95 8.64 2.41
CA ARG A 64 -3.55 10.05 2.22
C ARG A 64 -3.83 10.57 0.80
N CYS A 65 -4.10 9.70 -0.16
CA CYS A 65 -4.43 10.05 -1.53
C CYS A 65 -5.94 10.02 -1.81
N LEU A 66 -6.77 9.77 -0.80
CA LEU A 66 -8.23 9.79 -0.94
C LEU A 66 -8.78 11.17 -0.59
N ASP A 67 -9.65 11.68 -1.45
CA ASP A 67 -10.34 12.93 -1.21
C ASP A 67 -11.37 12.79 -0.07
N GLY A 68 -11.50 13.85 0.74
CA GLY A 68 -12.51 13.92 1.80
C GLY A 68 -12.23 13.06 3.03
N VAL A 69 -11.06 12.42 3.15
CA VAL A 69 -10.67 11.67 4.34
C VAL A 69 -9.91 12.56 5.32
N ASP A 70 -10.44 12.70 6.53
CA ASP A 70 -9.72 13.27 7.66
C ASP A 70 -8.83 12.20 8.31
N VAL A 71 -7.54 12.23 7.98
CA VAL A 71 -6.57 11.23 8.44
C VAL A 71 -6.37 11.22 9.95
N ASP A 72 -6.65 12.33 10.64
CA ASP A 72 -6.44 12.46 12.09
C ASP A 72 -7.57 11.79 12.89
N THR A 73 -8.68 11.46 12.24
CA THR A 73 -9.81 10.75 12.84
C THR A 73 -9.70 9.23 12.73
N LEU A 74 -8.73 8.73 11.96
CA LEU A 74 -8.59 7.30 11.67
C LEU A 74 -7.99 6.53 12.85
N HIS A 75 -8.54 5.34 13.12
CA HIS A 75 -7.90 4.38 13.99
C HIS A 75 -6.75 3.68 13.25
N VAL A 76 -5.51 4.01 13.61
CA VAL A 76 -4.30 3.48 12.95
C VAL A 76 -3.63 2.42 13.82
N THR A 77 -3.57 1.19 13.31
CA THR A 77 -2.77 0.12 13.93
C THR A 77 -1.35 0.12 13.39
N ARG A 78 -0.36 0.07 14.29
CA ARG A 78 1.06 0.00 13.89
C ARG A 78 1.44 -1.41 13.52
N PHE A 79 2.30 -1.53 12.51
CA PHE A 79 2.91 -2.79 12.08
C PHE A 79 4.41 -2.60 11.91
N ASP A 80 5.20 -3.53 12.43
CA ASP A 80 6.65 -3.51 12.27
C ASP A 80 7.07 -4.13 10.94
N GLY A 81 7.09 -3.30 9.90
CA GLY A 81 7.58 -3.70 8.60
C GLY A 81 9.11 -3.91 8.51
N ARG A 82 9.89 -3.60 9.56
CA ARG A 82 11.34 -3.86 9.60
C ARG A 82 11.63 -5.31 9.97
N HIS A 83 10.90 -5.87 10.94
CA HIS A 83 10.95 -7.28 11.33
C HIS A 83 9.74 -8.02 10.74
N TRP A 84 9.66 -8.04 9.40
CA TRP A 84 8.47 -8.49 8.68
C TRP A 84 8.11 -9.95 8.96
N GLU A 85 9.08 -10.85 8.95
CA GLU A 85 8.88 -12.30 9.13
C GLU A 85 8.30 -12.61 10.51
N GLU A 86 8.83 -11.99 11.57
CA GLU A 86 8.33 -12.12 12.95
C GLU A 86 6.93 -11.52 13.10
N SER A 87 6.72 -10.32 12.54
CA SER A 87 5.43 -9.62 12.62
C SER A 87 4.31 -10.37 11.90
N MET A 88 4.62 -11.00 10.77
CA MET A 88 3.65 -11.81 10.00
C MET A 88 3.37 -13.18 10.62
N ALA A 89 4.28 -13.72 11.45
CA ALA A 89 4.05 -14.94 12.21
C ALA A 89 3.18 -14.70 13.47
N GLY A 90 3.09 -13.46 13.93
CA GLY A 90 2.25 -13.03 15.06
C GLY A 90 0.81 -12.68 14.66
N HIS A 91 0.20 -11.78 15.43
CA HIS A 91 -1.10 -11.22 15.11
C HIS A 91 -0.99 -10.15 14.02
N VAL A 92 -1.68 -10.35 12.90
CA VAL A 92 -1.72 -9.41 11.78
C VAL A 92 -3.06 -8.66 11.83
N PRO A 93 -3.09 -7.35 12.13
CA PRO A 93 -4.33 -6.64 12.49
C PRO A 93 -5.43 -6.58 11.42
N TRP A 94 -5.09 -6.82 10.16
CA TRP A 94 -6.02 -6.81 9.02
C TRP A 94 -6.35 -8.22 8.51
N ARG A 95 -5.90 -9.26 9.22
CA ARG A 95 -6.28 -10.65 9.01
C ARG A 95 -7.13 -11.14 10.18
#